data_AF-A0A535VJ61-F1
#
_entry.id   AF-A0A535VJ61-F1
#
_cell.length_a   1.000
_cell.length_b   1.000
_cell.length_c   1.000
_cell.angle_alpha   90.00
_cell.angle_beta   90.00
_cell.angle_gamma   90.00
#
_symmetry.space_group_name_H-M   'P 1'
#
loop_
_entity.id
_entity.type
_entity.pdbx_description
1 polymer ?
#
loop_
_entity_poly.entity_id
_entity_poly.type
_entity_poly.pdbx_seq_one_letter_code
_entity_poly.pdbx_strand_id
1 'polypeptide(L)'
;MDTLLLLTAKVAASTGIGLLIGLEREWAHKEAGVRSFAITALIGTLAWLVSPILAYTQLGIVLVIIIIVNLFTLQKERNLEITTSLALAVTNILGILVGMGAFLLPLPARL
;
A
#
# COMPACT_ATOMS: atom_id res chain seq x y z
N MET A 1 -11.57 -1.11 -25.38
CA MET A 1 -12.13 -0.62 -24.09
C MET A 1 -11.34 -1.15 -22.91
N ASP A 2 -10.18 -1.74 -23.17
CA ASP A 2 -9.60 -2.78 -22.31
C ASP A 2 -8.57 -2.18 -21.35
N THR A 3 -7.92 -1.10 -21.76
CA THR A 3 -6.97 -0.34 -20.93
C THR A 3 -7.66 0.35 -19.75
N LEU A 4 -8.83 0.95 -19.98
CA LEU A 4 -9.61 1.66 -18.96
C LEU A 4 -10.19 0.67 -17.94
N LEU A 5 -10.63 -0.50 -18.41
CA LEU A 5 -11.11 -1.59 -17.55
C LEU A 5 -9.96 -2.17 -16.69
N LEU A 6 -8.79 -2.41 -17.29
CA LEU A 6 -7.60 -2.85 -16.56
C LEU A 6 -7.12 -1.82 -15.52
N LEU A 7 -7.16 -0.53 -15.86
CA LEU A 7 -6.83 0.55 -14.93
C LEU A 7 -7.79 0.55 -13.74
N THR A 8 -9.09 0.47 -14.02
CA THR A 8 -10.13 0.45 -12.98
C THR A 8 -9.99 -0.76 -12.08
N ALA A 9 -9.70 -1.94 -12.66
CA ALA A 9 -9.45 -3.16 -11.90
C ALA A 9 -8.23 -3.04 -10.98
N LYS A 10 -7.10 -2.47 -11.45
CA LYS A 10 -5.91 -2.24 -10.62
C LYS A 10 -6.19 -1.28 -9.47
N VAL A 11 -6.90 -0.18 -9.72
CA VAL A 11 -7.28 0.79 -8.69
C VAL A 11 -8.24 0.17 -7.68
N ALA A 12 -9.27 -0.54 -8.13
CA ALA A 12 -10.24 -1.21 -7.26
C ALA A 12 -9.57 -2.27 -6.39
N ALA A 13 -8.71 -3.10 -6.98
CA ALA A 13 -8.08 -4.20 -6.27
C ALA A 13 -7.00 -3.74 -5.28
N SER A 14 -6.17 -2.74 -5.63
CA SER A 14 -5.23 -2.14 -4.66
C SER A 14 -5.94 -1.48 -3.49
N THR A 15 -6.99 -0.70 -3.79
CA THR A 15 -7.80 -0.06 -2.76
C THR A 15 -8.47 -1.12 -1.88
N GLY A 16 -9.02 -2.18 -2.47
CA GLY A 16 -9.62 -3.31 -1.75
C GLY A 16 -8.63 -4.01 -0.81
N ILE A 17 -7.41 -4.31 -1.27
CA ILE A 17 -6.36 -4.90 -0.43
C ILE A 17 -6.02 -3.98 0.75
N GLY A 18 -5.82 -2.69 0.50
CA GLY A 18 -5.53 -1.73 1.57
C GLY A 18 -6.70 -1.56 2.55
N LEU A 19 -7.94 -1.57 2.08
CA LEU A 19 -9.13 -1.53 2.93
C LEU A 19 -9.24 -2.78 3.81
N LEU A 20 -9.02 -3.98 3.25
CA LEU A 20 -9.10 -5.24 4.00
C LEU A 20 -8.05 -5.31 5.11
N ILE A 21 -6.78 -5.00 4.80
CA ILE A 21 -5.69 -4.96 5.79
C ILE A 21 -6.00 -3.91 6.86
N GLY A 22 -6.46 -2.73 6.45
CA GLY A 22 -6.79 -1.66 7.37
C GLY A 22 -7.98 -2.00 8.28
N LEU A 23 -8.95 -2.78 7.80
CA LEU A 23 -10.12 -3.22 8.56
C LEU A 23 -9.74 -4.24 9.63
N GLU A 24 -8.86 -5.19 9.29
CA GLU A 24 -8.27 -6.12 10.25
C GLU A 24 -7.53 -5.37 11.36
N ARG A 25 -6.78 -4.32 11.01
CA ARG A 25 -6.07 -3.49 12.00
C ARG A 25 -6.99 -2.67 12.89
N GLU A 26 -8.08 -2.14 12.33
CA GLU A 26 -9.09 -1.41 13.10
C GLU A 26 -9.82 -2.34 14.07
N TRP A 27 -10.16 -3.57 13.65
CA TRP A 27 -10.69 -4.60 14.53
C TRP A 27 -9.70 -5.02 15.63
N ALA A 28 -8.40 -4.99 15.33
CA ALA A 28 -7.34 -5.21 16.31
C ALA A 28 -7.06 -4.01 17.24
N HIS A 29 -7.89 -2.96 17.20
CA HIS A 29 -7.78 -1.74 18.02
C HIS A 29 -6.42 -1.05 17.91
N LYS A 30 -5.84 -1.02 16.70
CA LYS A 30 -4.58 -0.31 16.40
C LYS A 30 -4.84 1.12 15.93
N GLU A 31 -3.91 2.03 16.19
CA GLU A 31 -4.11 3.47 15.92
C GLU A 31 -4.18 3.80 14.42
N ALA A 32 -3.55 2.99 13.55
CA ALA A 32 -3.61 3.18 12.10
C ALA A 32 -4.86 2.53 11.48
N GLY A 33 -5.78 3.38 11.03
CA GLY A 33 -7.09 2.96 10.52
C GLY A 33 -7.14 2.63 9.02
N VAL A 34 -8.29 2.08 8.62
CA VAL A 34 -8.66 1.63 7.25
C VAL A 34 -8.23 2.57 6.12
N ARG A 35 -8.41 3.88 6.31
CA ARG A 35 -8.14 4.88 5.26
C ARG A 35 -6.65 4.97 4.92
N SER A 36 -5.78 4.89 5.91
CA SER A 36 -4.33 5.03 5.72
C SER A 36 -3.75 3.89 4.89
N PHE A 37 -4.22 2.67 5.14
CA PHE A 37 -3.82 1.47 4.40
C PHE A 37 -4.35 1.49 2.96
N ALA A 38 -5.60 1.89 2.76
CA ALA A 38 -6.18 2.04 1.41
C ALA A 38 -5.40 3.04 0.56
N ILE A 39 -5.10 4.22 1.12
CA ILE A 39 -4.33 5.27 0.42
C ILE A 39 -2.91 4.78 0.13
N THR A 40 -2.28 4.08 1.08
CA THR A 40 -0.91 3.57 0.91
C THR A 40 -0.82 2.55 -0.23
N ALA A 41 -1.75 1.59 -0.31
CA ALA A 41 -1.82 0.64 -1.42
C ALA A 41 -2.09 1.34 -2.77
N LEU A 42 -2.97 2.32 -2.78
CA LEU A 42 -3.31 3.07 -3.98
C LEU A 42 -2.11 3.87 -4.50
N ILE A 43 -1.36 4.54 -3.62
CA ILE A 43 -0.17 5.30 -3.99
C ILE A 43 0.89 4.38 -4.59
N GLY A 44 1.15 3.20 -4.01
CA GLY A 44 2.09 2.24 -4.60
C GLY A 44 1.70 1.81 -6.01
N THR A 45 0.40 1.60 -6.24
CA THR A 45 -0.14 1.25 -7.57
C THR A 45 0.04 2.37 -8.57
N LEU A 46 -0.34 3.60 -8.19
CA LEU A 46 -0.22 4.77 -9.04
C LEU A 46 1.24 5.09 -9.37
N ALA A 47 2.14 4.97 -8.38
CA ALA A 47 3.56 5.21 -8.58
C ALA A 47 4.14 4.27 -9.65
N TRP A 48 3.77 2.99 -9.63
CA TRP A 48 4.19 2.03 -10.65
C TRP A 48 3.61 2.34 -12.03
N LEU A 49 2.33 2.73 -12.10
CA LEU A 49 1.67 3.06 -13.36
C LEU A 49 2.27 4.29 -14.04
N VAL A 50 2.79 5.25 -13.28
CA VAL A 50 3.50 6.41 -13.84
C VAL A 50 4.90 6.02 -14.30
N SER A 51 5.70 5.41 -13.42
CA SER A 51 7.03 4.92 -13.78
C SER A 51 7.60 3.96 -12.72
N PRO A 52 8.25 2.86 -13.12
CA PRO A 52 8.95 1.98 -12.18
C PRO A 52 9.97 2.72 -11.30
N ILE A 53 10.69 3.72 -11.84
CA ILE A 53 11.66 4.49 -11.05
C ILE A 53 10.97 5.29 -9.93
N LEU A 54 9.79 5.84 -10.22
CA LEU A 54 8.99 6.57 -9.24
C LEU A 54 8.48 5.63 -8.15
N ALA A 55 8.07 4.41 -8.48
CA ALA A 55 7.67 3.42 -7.49
C ALA A 55 8.80 3.08 -6.50
N TYR A 56 10.03 2.86 -6.98
CA TYR A 56 11.17 2.58 -6.09
C TYR A 56 11.54 3.78 -5.22
N THR A 57 11.56 4.99 -5.79
CA THR A 57 11.82 6.21 -5.00
C THR A 57 10.73 6.47 -3.96
N GLN A 58 9.46 6.28 -4.33
CA GLN A 58 8.31 6.41 -3.43
C GLN A 58 8.36 5.39 -2.30
N LEU A 59 8.74 4.14 -2.58
CA LEU A 59 8.95 3.12 -1.56
C LEU A 59 10.02 3.56 -0.55
N GLY A 60 11.14 4.11 -1.04
CA GLY A 60 12.19 4.67 -0.18
C GLY A 60 11.68 5.78 0.72
N ILE A 61 10.88 6.71 0.18
CA ILE A 61 10.27 7.80 0.95
C ILE A 61 9.35 7.25 2.05
N VAL A 62 8.50 6.28 1.73
CA VAL A 62 7.60 5.65 2.71
C VAL A 62 8.39 4.99 3.84
N LEU A 63 9.46 4.26 3.53
CA LEU A 63 10.33 3.65 4.53
C LEU A 63 11.01 4.69 5.42
N VAL A 64 11.51 5.80 4.85
CA VAL A 64 12.11 6.89 5.62
C VAL A 64 11.08 7.53 6.56
N ILE A 65 9.88 7.81 6.08
CA ILE A 65 8.79 8.36 6.92
C ILE A 65 8.47 7.40 8.07
N ILE A 66 8.36 6.10 7.78
CA ILE A 66 8.12 5.06 8.78
C ILE A 66 9.22 5.05 9.85
N ILE A 67 10.49 5.11 9.44
CA ILE A 67 11.62 5.14 10.39
C ILE A 67 11.53 6.39 11.27
N ILE A 68 11.31 7.57 10.67
CA ILE A 68 11.19 8.83 11.40
C ILE A 68 10.05 8.77 12.43
N VAL A 69 8.86 8.33 12.03
CA VAL A 69 7.70 8.21 12.92
C VAL A 69 7.97 7.25 14.06
N ASN A 70 8.60 6.09 13.80
CA ASN A 70 8.97 5.16 14.87
C ASN A 70 10.00 5.76 15.82
N LEU A 71 11.02 6.47 15.32
CA LEU A 71 12.04 7.13 16.15
C LEU A 71 11.41 8.21 17.06
N PHE A 72 10.49 9.01 16.54
CA PHE A 72 9.74 9.98 17.34
C PHE A 72 8.83 9.32 18.38
N THR A 73 8.26 8.14 18.07
CA THR A 73 7.39 7.39 18.98
C THR A 73 8.19 6.76 20.12
N LEU A 74 9.38 6.20 19.81
CA LEU A 74 10.39 5.74 20.76
C LEU A 74 10.77 6.84 21.78
N GLN A 75 11.09 8.04 21.29
CA GLN A 75 11.49 9.16 22.15
C GLN A 75 10.38 9.65 23.09
N LYS A 76 9.11 9.40 22.75
CA LYS A 76 7.95 9.78 23.57
C LYS A 76 7.48 8.67 24.51
N GLU A 77 8.26 7.59 24.69
CA GLU A 77 7.92 6.41 25.50
C GLU A 77 6.54 5.80 25.16
N ARG A 78 6.02 6.04 23.95
CA ARG A 78 4.81 5.36 23.47
C ARG A 78 5.19 3.98 22.95
N ASN A 79 4.24 3.03 23.07
CA ASN A 79 4.38 1.72 22.49
C ASN A 79 4.70 1.84 20.99
N LEU A 80 5.85 1.32 20.56
CA LEU A 80 6.15 1.27 19.13
C LEU A 80 5.18 0.31 18.48
N GLU A 81 4.44 0.82 17.50
CA GLU A 81 3.70 -0.03 16.59
C GLU A 81 4.59 -0.48 15.42
N ILE A 82 5.69 -1.18 15.73
CA ILE A 82 6.62 -1.74 14.71
C ILE A 82 5.82 -2.57 13.68
N THR A 83 4.84 -3.33 14.14
CA THR A 83 3.98 -4.15 13.28
C THR A 83 3.01 -3.34 12.42
N THR A 84 2.61 -2.13 12.85
CA THR A 84 1.79 -1.21 12.03
C THR A 84 2.61 -0.59 10.91
N SER A 85 3.84 -0.21 11.24
CA SER A 85 4.81 0.31 10.28
C SER A 85 5.20 -0.70 9.20
N LEU A 86 5.50 -1.93 9.61
CA LEU A 86 5.73 -3.05 8.69
C LEU A 86 4.50 -3.34 7.84
N ALA A 87 3.30 -3.34 8.44
CA ALA A 87 2.07 -3.53 7.69
C ALA A 87 1.90 -2.44 6.61
N LEU A 88 2.13 -1.16 6.92
CA LEU A 88 2.06 -0.08 5.94
C LEU A 88 3.09 -0.24 4.81
N ALA A 89 4.32 -0.62 5.13
CA ALA A 89 5.35 -0.89 4.13
C ALA A 89 4.95 -2.04 3.20
N VAL A 90 4.46 -3.15 3.76
CA VAL A 90 3.96 -4.30 3.00
C VAL A 90 2.75 -3.91 2.14
N THR A 91 1.81 -3.13 2.67
CA THR A 91 0.66 -2.63 1.91
C THR A 91 1.06 -1.76 0.73
N ASN A 92 2.10 -0.94 0.87
CA ASN A 92 2.65 -0.16 -0.25
C ASN A 92 3.23 -1.08 -1.33
N ILE A 93 4.00 -2.10 -0.92
CA ILE A 93 4.58 -3.10 -1.85
C ILE A 93 3.48 -3.87 -2.58
N LEU A 94 2.42 -4.27 -1.87
CA LEU A 94 1.26 -4.92 -2.49
C LEU A 94 0.64 -4.01 -3.54
N GLY A 95 0.49 -2.71 -3.27
CA GLY A 95 0.08 -1.72 -4.28
C GLY A 95 0.97 -1.70 -5.53
N ILE A 96 2.29 -1.69 -5.35
CA ILE A 96 3.23 -1.73 -6.48
C ILE A 96 3.05 -3.01 -7.31
N LEU A 97 2.89 -4.17 -6.66
CA LEU A 97 2.65 -5.47 -7.33
C LEU A 97 1.33 -5.48 -8.13
N VAL A 98 0.28 -4.87 -7.58
CA VAL A 98 -0.98 -4.61 -8.28
C VAL A 98 -0.73 -3.77 -9.54
N GLY A 99 0.05 -2.70 -9.42
CA GLY A 99 0.46 -1.85 -10.54
C GLY A 99 1.19 -2.61 -11.64
N MET A 100 2.11 -3.52 -11.25
CA MET A 100 2.85 -4.41 -12.14
C MET A 100 1.95 -5.35 -12.95
N GLY A 101 0.73 -5.60 -12.48
CA GLY A 101 -0.15 -6.64 -13.05
C GLY A 101 0.18 -8.04 -12.53
N ALA A 102 0.94 -8.15 -11.43
CA ALA A 102 1.21 -9.40 -10.75
C ALA A 102 0.00 -9.82 -9.88
N PHE A 103 -1.17 -9.97 -10.51
CA PHE A 103 -2.39 -10.39 -9.82
C PHE A 103 -2.62 -11.90 -9.89
N LEU A 104 -3.18 -12.42 -8.79
CA LEU A 104 -3.75 -13.76 -8.59
C LEU A 104 -4.90 -14.11 -9.57
N LEU A 105 -5.44 -13.11 -10.28
CA LEU A 105 -6.43 -13.30 -11.33
C LEU A 105 -5.71 -13.27 -12.68
N PRO A 106 -5.60 -14.41 -13.40
CA PRO A 106 -5.20 -14.40 -14.79
C PRO A 106 -6.33 -13.73 -15.59
N LEU A 107 -6.39 -12.41 -15.56
CA LEU A 107 -7.11 -11.66 -16.57
C LEU A 107 -6.31 -11.85 -17.86
N PRO A 108 -6.86 -12.52 -18.88
CA PRO A 108 -6.14 -12.77 -20.10
C PRO A 108 -5.72 -11.43 -20.70
N ALA A 109 -4.42 -11.16 -20.61
CA ALA A 109 -3.80 -10.15 -21.43
C ALA A 109 -3.84 -10.69 -22.86
N ARG A 110 -4.86 -10.25 -23.62
CA ARG A 110 -5.17 -10.48 -25.05
C ARG A 110 -6.39 -11.38 -25.28
N LEU A 111 -7.47 -10.73 -25.73
CA LEU A 111 -8.32 -11.15 -26.85
C LEU A 111 -8.61 -9.92 -27.70
#